data_AF-A0A9E0NA75-F1
#
_entry.id   AF-A0A9E0NA75-F1
#
_cell.length_a   1.000
_cell.length_b   1.000
_cell.length_c   1.000
_cell.angle_alpha   90.00
_cell.angle_beta   90.00
_cell.angle_gamma   90.00
#
_symmetry.space_group_name_H-M   'P 1'
#
loop_
_entity.id
_entity.type
_entity.pdbx_description
1 polymer ?
#
loop_
_entity_poly.entity_id
_entity_poly.type
_entity_poly.pdbx_seq_one_letter_code
_entity_poly.pdbx_strand_id
1 'polypeptide(L)'
;MVRALGSTWRLPLAALGVLIGACDGEPPCGPSAGGPYWLEEGQAFAATVVCDSGAPVPAGSTLAAIPPGRPTDREPIPAGLSFDPATGAMAWTPGLDQAAVYDLEVTLPGPDGVETTTLVIGVADAFDDPANVPVRDPGRYREEFGLPVVFLDPGPQDPEVYAPTTIVYRGRLVQAEAKKRGASSLSYPKNSYTLKFPDDDRLDEAAFPARKKLVLTSTFDDNSYLRQRLAFATWNQMSATHLPIGVDHAVVYADGVYLGLYLVSDHVDDDLMVDHGLAATGNLYKAYNHDANFRRDNNDGDGKATLADGYEKKAGLPDPGQPGAFADLEDLVAWVADADTAGFRAEVDTRLERADFADWWVLVTLIAGDDSAGKNAYLYHDAAGGGRWRYLPWDFNHSFGQTWETQRQAADAQGSYRQRNQIFVHLLDDPGYRQELRDRIAALLAGPLAASTVQAQVDAWWATIEPSARRDWRAWAGAYRTFPRWASRTDLTDVDGELAYLRAWIDARWAHAAVSFPDD
;
A
#
# COMPACT_ATOMS: atom_id res chain seq x y z
N MET A 1 16.31 36.96 -53.36
CA MET A 1 15.84 38.33 -53.63
C MET A 1 14.70 38.62 -52.66
N VAL A 2 14.92 39.26 -51.52
CA VAL A 2 15.17 40.71 -51.29
C VAL A 2 13.85 41.50 -51.13
N ARG A 3 13.66 42.00 -49.90
CA ARG A 3 12.99 43.24 -49.43
C ARG A 3 11.46 43.34 -49.59
N ALA A 4 10.65 43.57 -48.54
CA ALA A 4 10.63 44.62 -47.51
C ALA A 4 10.28 46.02 -48.03
N LEU A 5 9.14 46.57 -47.57
CA LEU A 5 8.96 47.85 -46.86
C LEU A 5 7.52 48.39 -47.05
N GLY A 6 6.92 48.89 -45.96
CA GLY A 6 5.61 49.54 -46.00
C GLY A 6 5.12 50.01 -44.63
N SER A 7 5.81 51.00 -44.07
CA SER A 7 5.49 51.75 -42.85
C SER A 7 4.07 52.31 -42.81
N THR A 8 3.40 52.28 -41.65
CA THR A 8 2.33 53.23 -41.32
C THR A 8 2.43 53.70 -39.86
N TRP A 9 1.96 54.92 -39.67
CA TRP A 9 2.34 55.91 -38.66
C TRP A 9 1.62 55.75 -37.31
N ARG A 10 2.30 56.11 -36.22
CA ARG A 10 1.73 56.42 -34.90
C ARG A 10 1.32 57.89 -34.84
N LEU A 11 0.20 58.20 -34.17
CA LEU A 11 -0.07 59.36 -33.27
C LEU A 11 -1.57 59.31 -32.79
N PRO A 12 -1.96 59.94 -31.67
CA PRO A 12 -2.19 59.25 -30.40
C PRO A 12 -3.65 59.24 -29.90
N LEU A 13 -3.89 58.41 -28.87
CA LEU A 13 -5.12 58.36 -28.07
C LEU A 13 -5.43 59.73 -27.43
N ALA A 14 -6.69 60.16 -27.56
CA ALA A 14 -7.33 61.08 -26.62
C ALA A 14 -8.25 60.25 -25.71
N ALA A 15 -7.91 60.23 -24.43
CA ALA A 15 -8.61 59.52 -23.37
C ALA A 15 -9.93 60.24 -23.01
N LEU A 16 -11.03 59.49 -23.05
CA LEU A 16 -12.25 59.77 -22.28
C LEU A 16 -12.44 58.60 -21.32
N GLY A 17 -11.61 58.60 -20.27
CA GLY A 17 -11.79 57.71 -19.12
C GLY A 17 -12.85 58.29 -18.21
N VAL A 18 -14.02 57.67 -18.22
CA VAL A 18 -15.03 57.82 -17.19
C VAL A 18 -14.37 57.45 -15.85
N LEU A 19 -14.30 58.41 -14.92
CA LEU A 19 -14.02 58.13 -13.51
C LEU A 19 -15.21 57.34 -12.96
N ILE A 20 -15.13 56.01 -13.08
CA ILE A 20 -15.87 55.12 -12.18
C ILE A 20 -15.13 55.29 -10.85
N GLY A 21 -15.81 55.89 -9.87
CA GLY A 21 -15.28 55.98 -8.51
C GLY A 21 -14.87 54.59 -8.05
N ALA A 22 -13.63 54.48 -7.56
CA ALA A 22 -13.24 53.32 -6.79
C ALA A 22 -14.23 53.19 -5.63
N CYS A 23 -14.92 52.06 -5.54
CA CYS A 23 -15.54 51.67 -4.29
C CYS A 23 -14.37 51.45 -3.32
N ASP A 24 -14.17 52.39 -2.40
CA ASP A 24 -13.25 52.27 -1.25
C ASP A 24 -13.81 51.22 -0.26
N GLY A 25 -14.03 49.99 -0.73
CA GLY A 25 -14.31 48.84 0.11
C GLY A 25 -13.00 48.20 0.51
N GLU A 26 -12.82 47.96 1.81
CA GLU A 26 -11.72 47.13 2.31
C GLU A 26 -11.77 45.78 1.60
N PRO A 27 -10.66 45.28 1.02
CA PRO A 27 -10.68 44.04 0.26
C PRO A 27 -11.13 42.88 1.16
N PRO A 28 -11.87 41.90 0.61
CA PRO A 28 -12.28 40.72 1.36
C PRO A 28 -11.06 40.02 1.98
N CYS A 29 -11.25 39.37 3.13
CA CYS A 29 -10.17 38.79 3.91
C CYS A 29 -9.46 37.67 3.13
N GLY A 30 -10.22 36.75 2.53
CA GLY A 30 -9.67 35.49 2.03
C GLY A 30 -9.05 34.69 3.18
N PRO A 31 -9.85 34.21 4.16
CA PRO A 31 -9.32 33.59 5.36
C PRO A 31 -8.61 32.27 5.06
N SER A 32 -7.42 32.12 5.63
CA SER A 32 -6.62 30.89 5.60
C SER A 32 -6.14 30.55 7.01
N ALA A 33 -6.29 29.29 7.40
CA ALA A 33 -5.87 28.78 8.69
C ALA A 33 -4.76 27.71 8.58
N GLY A 34 -4.28 27.41 7.37
CA GLY A 34 -3.31 26.33 7.12
C GLY A 34 -3.87 24.93 7.39
N GLY A 35 -2.96 23.98 7.59
CA GLY A 35 -3.29 22.57 7.91
C GLY A 35 -3.32 21.63 6.69
N PRO A 36 -3.69 20.35 6.89
CA PRO A 36 -4.10 19.75 8.17
C PRO A 36 -2.97 19.76 9.21
N TYR A 37 -3.35 19.84 10.48
CA TYR A 37 -2.43 19.76 11.62
C TYR A 37 -2.58 18.40 12.29
N TRP A 38 -1.44 17.79 12.63
CA TRP A 38 -1.40 16.51 13.32
C TRP A 38 -0.59 16.64 14.61
N LEU A 39 -1.14 16.14 15.70
CA LEU A 39 -0.51 16.12 17.01
C LEU A 39 -0.93 14.87 17.78
N GLU A 40 -0.19 14.52 18.82
CA GLU A 40 -0.62 13.50 19.79
C GLU A 40 -1.38 14.16 20.95
N GLU A 41 -2.22 13.42 21.68
CA GLU A 41 -2.83 13.92 22.92
C GLU A 41 -1.75 14.41 23.90
N GLY A 42 -2.06 15.48 24.63
CA GLY A 42 -1.10 16.16 25.51
C GLY A 42 -0.08 17.06 24.80
N GLN A 43 0.04 17.02 23.47
CA GLN A 43 0.92 17.91 22.71
C GLN A 43 0.29 19.31 22.55
N ALA A 44 1.06 20.35 22.85
CA ALA A 44 0.61 21.72 22.63
C ALA A 44 0.53 22.07 21.13
N PHE A 45 -0.53 22.78 20.76
CA PHE A 45 -0.81 23.27 19.41
C PHE A 45 -1.05 24.78 19.45
N ALA A 46 -0.54 25.48 18.44
CA ALA A 46 -0.89 26.87 18.17
C ALA A 46 -0.91 27.12 16.66
N ALA A 47 -1.89 27.90 16.21
CA ALA A 47 -2.02 28.36 14.83
C ALA A 47 -2.71 29.72 14.80
N THR A 48 -2.64 30.42 13.68
CA THR A 48 -3.27 31.73 13.53
C THR A 48 -4.01 31.78 12.20
N VAL A 49 -5.27 32.20 12.24
CA VAL A 49 -6.03 32.51 11.03
C VAL A 49 -5.49 33.82 10.46
N VAL A 50 -5.21 33.84 9.16
CA VAL A 50 -4.73 35.03 8.45
C VAL A 50 -5.65 35.36 7.30
N CYS A 51 -5.73 36.64 6.95
CA CYS A 51 -6.34 37.10 5.71
C CYS A 51 -5.28 37.10 4.61
N ASP A 52 -5.52 36.41 3.50
CA ASP A 52 -4.65 36.44 2.32
C ASP A 52 -4.50 37.86 1.75
N SER A 53 -5.49 38.73 1.99
CA SER A 53 -5.41 40.16 1.66
C SER A 53 -4.41 40.96 2.51
N GLY A 54 -3.91 40.38 3.60
CA GLY A 54 -3.06 41.05 4.60
C GLY A 54 -3.82 41.93 5.60
N ALA A 55 -5.15 41.99 5.49
CA ALA A 55 -6.01 42.66 6.47
C ALA A 55 -5.97 41.95 7.84
N PRO A 56 -6.18 42.67 8.97
CA PRO A 56 -6.36 42.02 10.26
C PRO A 56 -7.64 41.19 10.29
N VAL A 57 -7.63 40.09 11.04
CA VAL A 57 -8.83 39.27 11.25
C VAL A 57 -9.91 40.12 11.95
N PRO A 58 -11.16 40.13 11.44
CA PRO A 58 -12.23 40.91 12.04
C PRO A 58 -12.56 40.45 13.47
N ALA A 59 -12.67 41.37 14.42
CA ALA A 59 -12.90 41.06 15.84
C ALA A 59 -14.21 40.30 16.14
N GLY A 60 -15.16 40.25 15.19
CA GLY A 60 -16.40 39.48 15.30
C GLY A 60 -16.30 38.04 14.78
N SER A 61 -15.08 37.56 14.48
CA SER A 61 -14.86 36.22 13.97
C SER A 61 -15.23 35.15 15.00
N THR A 62 -15.73 34.00 14.54
CA THR A 62 -16.11 32.88 15.40
C THR A 62 -15.44 31.59 14.95
N LEU A 63 -15.23 30.67 15.88
CA LEU A 63 -14.74 29.32 15.63
C LEU A 63 -15.78 28.31 16.12
N ALA A 64 -16.09 27.31 15.30
CA ALA A 64 -16.98 26.21 15.67
C ALA A 64 -16.47 24.89 15.05
N ALA A 65 -16.79 23.77 15.68
CA ALA A 65 -16.50 22.46 15.11
C ALA A 65 -17.63 22.01 14.17
N ILE A 66 -17.28 21.23 13.15
CA ILE A 66 -18.21 20.60 12.22
C ILE A 66 -18.32 19.12 12.62
N PRO A 67 -19.52 18.63 12.99
CA PRO A 67 -19.71 17.23 13.30
C PRO A 67 -19.55 16.35 12.05
N PRO A 68 -18.96 15.14 12.17
CA PRO A 68 -18.78 14.24 11.04
C PRO A 68 -20.09 13.91 10.32
N GLY A 69 -20.04 13.89 8.98
CA GLY A 69 -21.18 13.57 8.12
C GLY A 69 -22.30 14.63 8.10
N ARG A 70 -22.13 15.76 8.81
CA ARG A 70 -23.14 16.83 8.92
C ARG A 70 -22.52 18.20 8.67
N PRO A 71 -22.11 18.50 7.42
CA PRO A 71 -21.31 19.70 7.08
C PRO A 71 -22.05 21.03 7.29
N THR A 72 -23.38 21.01 7.40
CA THR A 72 -24.22 22.19 7.67
C THR A 72 -24.41 22.48 9.15
N ASP A 73 -24.07 21.52 10.02
CA ASP A 73 -24.26 21.64 11.47
C ASP A 73 -23.02 22.25 12.12
N ARG A 74 -23.19 22.89 13.28
CA ARG A 74 -22.09 23.43 14.09
C ARG A 74 -22.22 22.92 15.51
N GLU A 75 -21.11 22.51 16.10
CA GLU A 75 -21.01 22.11 17.50
C GLU A 75 -19.94 22.96 18.23
N PRO A 76 -19.98 23.02 19.57
CA PRO A 76 -18.96 23.71 20.34
C PRO A 76 -17.56 23.19 20.03
N ILE A 77 -16.58 24.10 20.04
CA ILE A 77 -15.16 23.72 19.92
C ILE A 77 -14.75 22.72 21.02
N PRO A 78 -13.77 21.84 20.77
CA PRO A 78 -13.32 20.88 21.77
C PRO A 78 -12.84 21.56 23.05
N ALA A 79 -13.02 20.88 24.19
CA ALA A 79 -12.60 21.38 25.48
C ALA A 79 -11.10 21.74 25.47
N GLY A 80 -10.76 22.89 26.05
CA GLY A 80 -9.39 23.39 26.11
C GLY A 80 -8.91 24.13 24.86
N LEU A 81 -9.60 24.04 23.71
CA LEU A 81 -9.27 24.85 22.54
C LEU A 81 -9.73 26.29 22.78
N SER A 82 -8.84 27.24 22.52
CA SER A 82 -9.10 28.67 22.62
C SER A 82 -8.94 29.35 21.27
N PHE A 83 -9.74 30.39 21.03
CA PHE A 83 -9.67 31.24 19.85
C PHE A 83 -9.80 32.72 20.27
N ASP A 84 -8.82 33.53 19.90
CA ASP A 84 -8.87 34.98 20.06
C ASP A 84 -9.33 35.64 18.75
N PRO A 85 -10.56 36.15 18.68
CA PRO A 85 -11.11 36.71 17.45
C PRO A 85 -10.46 38.04 17.05
N ALA A 86 -9.74 38.71 17.95
CA ALA A 86 -9.04 39.95 17.63
C ALA A 86 -7.70 39.72 16.90
N THR A 87 -7.08 38.56 17.14
CA THR A 87 -5.77 38.22 16.57
C THR A 87 -5.81 37.03 15.61
N GLY A 88 -6.93 36.30 15.58
CA GLY A 88 -7.06 35.04 14.86
C GLY A 88 -6.28 33.89 15.50
N ALA A 89 -5.69 34.09 16.69
CA ALA A 89 -4.84 33.10 17.34
C ALA A 89 -5.66 31.96 17.95
N MET A 90 -5.19 30.73 17.71
CA MET A 90 -5.70 29.50 18.28
C MET A 90 -4.61 28.85 19.13
N ALA A 91 -5.01 28.31 20.28
CA ALA A 91 -4.11 27.52 21.13
C ALA A 91 -4.87 26.38 21.80
N TRP A 92 -4.22 25.22 21.87
CA TRP A 92 -4.79 24.02 22.46
C TRP A 92 -3.73 23.09 23.04
N THR A 93 -4.12 22.27 24.00
CA THR A 93 -3.39 21.08 24.44
C THR A 93 -4.47 20.03 24.71
N PRO A 94 -4.69 19.08 23.79
CA PRO A 94 -5.74 18.08 23.95
C PRO A 94 -5.50 17.25 25.21
N GLY A 95 -6.57 16.95 25.95
CA GLY A 95 -6.55 15.92 26.98
C GLY A 95 -6.39 14.52 26.40
N LEU A 96 -6.11 13.55 27.25
CA LEU A 96 -5.93 12.13 26.91
C LEU A 96 -7.23 11.40 26.53
N ASP A 97 -8.33 12.13 26.33
CA ASP A 97 -9.63 11.59 25.90
C ASP A 97 -10.22 12.33 24.69
N GLN A 98 -9.35 12.99 23.93
CA GLN A 98 -9.66 13.87 22.82
C GLN A 98 -9.07 13.38 21.48
N ALA A 99 -8.65 12.12 21.41
CA ALA A 99 -8.28 11.45 20.17
C ALA A 99 -9.45 11.50 19.17
N ALA A 100 -9.33 12.32 18.12
CA ALA A 100 -10.28 12.46 17.03
C ALA A 100 -9.71 13.31 15.89
N VAL A 101 -10.40 13.33 14.75
CA VAL A 101 -10.20 14.36 13.71
C VAL A 101 -11.26 15.43 13.88
N TYR A 102 -10.82 16.67 14.05
CA TYR A 102 -11.66 17.85 14.23
C TYR A 102 -11.63 18.69 12.96
N ASP A 103 -12.78 18.77 12.28
CA ASP A 103 -13.02 19.75 11.23
C ASP A 103 -13.53 21.03 11.91
N LEU A 104 -12.78 22.13 11.83
CA LEU A 104 -13.11 23.40 12.49
C LEU A 104 -13.37 24.50 11.46
N GLU A 105 -14.51 25.16 11.56
CA GLU A 105 -14.85 26.31 10.73
C GLU A 105 -14.56 27.61 11.46
N VAL A 106 -13.81 28.48 10.79
CA VAL A 106 -13.69 29.89 11.15
C VAL A 106 -14.64 30.70 10.28
N THR A 107 -15.48 31.50 10.91
CA THR A 107 -16.43 32.39 10.26
C THR A 107 -16.03 33.84 10.52
N LEU A 108 -15.82 34.62 9.46
CA LEU A 108 -15.37 36.01 9.54
C LEU A 108 -16.46 36.94 8.99
N PRO A 109 -16.86 37.99 9.73
CA PRO A 109 -17.73 39.02 9.18
C PRO A 109 -16.93 39.94 8.23
N GLY A 110 -17.43 40.14 7.02
CA GLY A 110 -16.84 41.01 6.01
C GLY A 110 -17.84 42.04 5.46
N PRO A 111 -17.36 43.01 4.67
CA PRO A 111 -18.20 44.08 4.11
C PRO A 111 -19.27 43.58 3.13
N ASP A 112 -19.00 42.49 2.41
CA ASP A 112 -19.91 41.90 1.41
C ASP A 112 -20.64 40.64 1.91
N GLY A 113 -20.54 40.33 3.19
CA GLY A 113 -21.17 39.14 3.79
C GLY A 113 -20.23 38.41 4.74
N VAL A 114 -20.41 37.09 4.83
CA VAL A 114 -19.61 36.23 5.70
C VAL A 114 -18.62 35.44 4.85
N GLU A 115 -17.37 35.40 5.29
CA GLU A 115 -16.33 34.55 4.73
C GLU A 115 -16.07 33.37 5.69
N THR A 116 -15.76 32.19 5.14
CA THR A 116 -15.48 31.00 5.94
C THR A 116 -14.23 30.30 5.46
N THR A 117 -13.47 29.72 6.40
CA THR A 117 -12.39 28.78 6.10
C THR A 117 -12.46 27.61 7.05
N THR A 118 -11.92 26.46 6.64
CA THR A 118 -11.90 25.25 7.46
C THR A 118 -10.46 24.85 7.72
N LEU A 119 -10.14 24.52 8.97
CA LEU A 119 -8.91 23.82 9.32
C LEU A 119 -9.23 22.43 9.85
N VAL A 120 -8.33 21.49 9.59
CA VAL A 120 -8.41 20.13 10.13
C VAL A 120 -7.32 19.97 11.18
N ILE A 121 -7.71 19.49 12.36
CA ILE A 121 -6.78 19.09 13.42
C ILE A 121 -7.04 17.63 13.76
N GLY A 122 -6.07 16.76 13.47
CA GLY A 122 -6.08 15.39 13.94
C GLY A 122 -5.26 15.24 15.21
N VAL A 123 -5.90 14.72 16.25
CA VAL A 123 -5.27 14.41 17.54
C VAL A 123 -5.16 12.90 17.65
N ALA A 124 -3.95 12.37 17.68
CA ALA A 124 -3.67 10.95 17.78
C ALA A 124 -3.68 10.46 19.24
N ASP A 125 -4.23 9.27 19.49
CA ASP A 125 -4.30 8.61 20.79
C ASP A 125 -2.90 8.49 21.42
N ALA A 126 -2.76 8.85 22.70
CA ALA A 126 -1.53 8.66 23.45
C ALA A 126 -1.42 7.23 23.99
N PHE A 127 -1.41 6.24 23.09
CA PHE A 127 -1.51 4.81 23.42
C PHE A 127 -0.48 4.30 24.43
N ASP A 128 0.69 4.94 24.51
CA ASP A 128 1.80 4.62 25.40
C ASP A 128 1.83 5.44 26.70
N ASP A 129 0.85 6.33 26.93
CA ASP A 129 0.68 7.04 28.20
C ASP A 129 0.06 6.11 29.27
N PRO A 130 0.63 6.02 30.50
CA PRO A 130 0.05 5.21 31.57
C PRO A 130 -1.37 5.59 31.99
N ALA A 131 -1.81 6.81 31.69
CA ALA A 131 -3.14 7.35 31.95
C ALA A 131 -3.99 7.45 30.67
N ASN A 132 -3.59 6.79 29.57
CA ASN A 132 -4.30 6.80 28.31
C ASN A 132 -5.80 6.48 28.49
N VAL A 133 -6.66 7.22 27.78
CA VAL A 133 -8.07 6.85 27.62
C VAL A 133 -8.24 6.37 26.18
N PRO A 134 -8.54 5.08 25.95
CA PRO A 134 -8.73 4.56 24.60
C PRO A 134 -9.74 5.39 23.80
N VAL A 135 -9.48 5.52 22.50
CA VAL A 135 -10.35 6.18 21.53
C VAL A 135 -11.84 5.88 21.82
N ARG A 136 -12.57 6.91 22.24
CA ARG A 136 -13.98 6.80 22.67
C ARG A 136 -14.96 6.74 21.52
N ASP A 137 -14.64 7.42 20.42
CA ASP A 137 -15.49 7.51 19.23
C ASP A 137 -14.67 7.19 17.96
N PRO A 138 -14.55 5.89 17.61
CA PRO A 138 -13.96 5.46 16.34
C PRO A 138 -14.57 6.14 15.11
N GLY A 139 -15.82 6.60 15.20
CA GLY A 139 -16.51 7.36 14.15
C GLY A 139 -15.87 8.72 13.86
N ARG A 140 -15.26 9.35 14.88
CA ARG A 140 -14.55 10.63 14.78
C ARG A 140 -13.06 10.47 14.53
N TYR A 141 -12.46 9.34 14.93
CA TYR A 141 -11.05 9.03 14.73
C TYR A 141 -10.77 8.44 13.34
N ARG A 142 -11.11 9.19 12.30
CA ARG A 142 -11.08 8.70 10.91
C ARG A 142 -9.68 8.53 10.30
N GLU A 143 -8.71 9.29 10.80
CA GLU A 143 -7.34 9.32 10.30
C GLU A 143 -6.35 9.55 11.45
N GLU A 144 -5.14 9.03 11.32
CA GLU A 144 -4.01 9.25 12.22
C GLU A 144 -2.80 9.64 11.38
N PHE A 145 -2.31 10.87 11.55
CA PHE A 145 -1.24 11.47 10.73
C PHE A 145 -1.49 11.39 9.21
N GLY A 146 -2.75 11.52 8.80
CA GLY A 146 -3.17 11.47 7.39
C GLY A 146 -3.36 10.06 6.83
N LEU A 147 -3.03 9.01 7.60
CA LEU A 147 -3.35 7.64 7.23
C LEU A 147 -4.75 7.27 7.71
N PRO A 148 -5.51 6.48 6.95
CA PRO A 148 -6.80 6.01 7.40
C PRO A 148 -6.66 5.08 8.62
N VAL A 149 -7.63 5.12 9.51
CA VAL A 149 -7.69 4.24 10.68
C VAL A 149 -8.75 3.16 10.49
N VAL A 150 -8.39 1.91 10.80
CA VAL A 150 -9.27 0.74 10.81
C VAL A 150 -9.44 0.29 12.26
N PHE A 151 -10.67 0.33 12.77
CA PHE A 151 -11.03 -0.30 14.04
C PHE A 151 -11.72 -1.64 13.80
N LEU A 152 -11.32 -2.66 14.55
CA LEU A 152 -11.94 -3.98 14.57
C LEU A 152 -12.52 -4.26 15.97
N ASP A 153 -13.82 -4.50 16.07
CA ASP A 153 -14.48 -4.82 17.33
C ASP A 153 -15.63 -5.84 17.14
N PRO A 154 -15.55 -7.07 17.68
CA PRO A 154 -14.38 -7.61 18.37
C PRO A 154 -13.20 -7.88 17.43
N GLY A 155 -11.98 -7.81 17.96
CA GLY A 155 -10.76 -8.19 17.29
C GLY A 155 -10.75 -9.67 16.89
N PRO A 156 -10.26 -10.04 15.68
CA PRO A 156 -10.29 -11.43 15.24
C PRO A 156 -9.34 -12.34 16.05
N GLN A 157 -9.83 -13.50 16.47
CA GLN A 157 -9.06 -14.44 17.31
C GLN A 157 -8.57 -15.68 16.57
N ASP A 158 -9.32 -16.17 15.59
CA ASP A 158 -9.11 -17.46 14.93
C ASP A 158 -8.50 -17.28 13.51
N PRO A 159 -7.53 -18.12 13.08
CA PRO A 159 -6.95 -18.04 11.73
C PRO A 159 -7.72 -18.82 10.64
N GLU A 160 -8.56 -19.76 11.03
CA GLU A 160 -9.30 -20.63 10.12
C GLU A 160 -10.71 -20.09 9.87
N VAL A 161 -11.36 -19.57 10.91
CA VAL A 161 -12.78 -19.18 10.89
C VAL A 161 -12.94 -17.68 10.79
N TYR A 162 -13.69 -17.23 9.76
CA TYR A 162 -14.24 -15.87 9.72
C TYR A 162 -15.26 -15.69 10.83
N ALA A 163 -15.03 -14.70 11.69
CA ALA A 163 -15.93 -14.33 12.77
C ALA A 163 -16.53 -12.95 12.51
N PRO A 164 -17.79 -12.68 12.95
CA PRO A 164 -18.38 -11.36 12.86
C PRO A 164 -17.52 -10.30 13.57
N THR A 165 -17.33 -9.15 12.92
CA THR A 165 -16.67 -7.97 13.48
C THR A 165 -17.38 -6.72 12.98
N THR A 166 -17.43 -5.69 13.81
CA THR A 166 -17.69 -4.33 13.35
C THR A 166 -16.38 -3.73 12.87
N ILE A 167 -16.38 -3.19 11.65
CA ILE A 167 -15.25 -2.43 11.10
C ILE A 167 -15.65 -0.96 11.10
N VAL A 168 -14.87 -0.11 11.75
CA VAL A 168 -14.98 1.35 11.57
C VAL A 168 -13.79 1.81 10.75
N TYR A 169 -14.08 2.38 9.59
CA TYR A 169 -13.07 2.88 8.66
C TYR A 169 -13.49 4.24 8.12
N ARG A 170 -12.64 5.25 8.32
CA ARG A 170 -12.94 6.66 8.01
C ARG A 170 -14.27 7.17 8.59
N GLY A 171 -14.63 6.68 9.77
CA GLY A 171 -15.89 7.01 10.44
C GLY A 171 -17.12 6.25 9.91
N ARG A 172 -16.96 5.41 8.87
CA ARG A 172 -18.01 4.53 8.35
C ARG A 172 -18.00 3.21 9.10
N LEU A 173 -19.13 2.84 9.67
CA LEU A 173 -19.33 1.57 10.34
C LEU A 173 -19.85 0.53 9.35
N VAL A 174 -19.24 -0.65 9.34
CA VAL A 174 -19.61 -1.78 8.48
C VAL A 174 -19.70 -3.05 9.33
N GLN A 175 -20.78 -3.82 9.16
CA GLN A 175 -20.87 -5.16 9.72
C GLN A 175 -20.21 -6.14 8.75
N ALA A 176 -19.12 -6.77 9.20
CA ALA A 176 -18.26 -7.58 8.36
C ALA A 176 -17.87 -8.87 9.07
N GLU A 177 -17.06 -9.70 8.41
CA GLU A 177 -16.39 -10.83 9.02
C GLU A 177 -14.88 -10.65 8.91
N ALA A 178 -14.13 -11.13 9.88
CA ALA A 178 -12.67 -11.10 9.82
C ALA A 178 -12.06 -12.33 10.49
N LYS A 179 -10.81 -12.61 10.14
CA LYS A 179 -10.02 -13.67 10.75
C LYS A 179 -8.54 -13.29 10.82
N LYS A 180 -7.78 -13.94 11.69
CA LYS A 180 -6.31 -13.90 11.62
C LYS A 180 -5.85 -14.55 10.32
N ARG A 181 -4.66 -14.19 9.86
CA ARG A 181 -4.08 -14.80 8.66
C ARG A 181 -2.58 -15.00 8.78
N GLY A 182 -2.09 -15.94 7.99
CA GLY A 182 -0.67 -16.29 7.91
C GLY A 182 -0.43 -17.74 8.33
N ALA A 183 0.85 -18.09 8.42
CA ALA A 183 1.29 -19.37 8.95
C ALA A 183 2.37 -19.11 10.02
N SER A 184 3.60 -18.82 9.60
CA SER A 184 4.70 -18.46 10.51
C SER A 184 4.46 -17.12 11.24
N SER A 185 3.73 -16.19 10.62
CA SER A 185 3.38 -14.88 11.19
C SER A 185 2.28 -14.95 12.26
N LEU A 186 1.57 -16.08 12.40
CA LEU A 186 0.63 -16.28 13.51
C LEU A 186 1.33 -16.34 14.88
N SER A 187 2.65 -16.58 14.89
CA SER A 187 3.47 -16.49 16.11
C SER A 187 3.88 -15.06 16.49
N TYR A 188 3.67 -14.08 15.61
CA TYR A 188 4.01 -12.69 15.92
C TYR A 188 3.07 -12.14 16.99
N PRO A 189 3.54 -11.26 17.88
CA PRO A 189 2.67 -10.58 18.83
C PRO A 189 1.72 -9.60 18.13
N LYS A 190 2.06 -9.17 16.90
CA LYS A 190 1.25 -8.32 16.03
C LYS A 190 0.66 -9.15 14.87
N ASN A 191 -0.57 -9.65 15.11
CA ASN A 191 -1.51 -10.34 14.19
C ASN A 191 -1.66 -9.70 12.80
N SER A 192 -1.62 -10.46 11.69
CA SER A 192 -2.21 -10.03 10.41
C SER A 192 -3.67 -10.49 10.31
N TYR A 193 -4.50 -9.79 9.52
CA TYR A 193 -5.94 -10.08 9.39
C TYR A 193 -6.42 -10.12 7.94
N THR A 194 -7.44 -10.93 7.66
CA THR A 194 -8.25 -10.81 6.43
C THR A 194 -9.62 -10.28 6.82
N LEU A 195 -10.05 -9.20 6.17
CA LEU A 195 -11.36 -8.58 6.30
C LEU A 195 -12.23 -9.05 5.15
N LYS A 196 -13.50 -9.38 5.42
CA LYS A 196 -14.49 -9.82 4.45
C LYS A 196 -15.77 -8.99 4.64
N PHE A 197 -16.06 -8.18 3.65
CA PHE A 197 -17.22 -7.31 3.59
C PHE A 197 -18.40 -8.03 2.93
N PRO A 198 -19.64 -7.67 3.30
CA PRO A 198 -20.84 -8.08 2.57
C PRO A 198 -20.85 -7.49 1.14
N ASP A 199 -21.58 -8.12 0.23
CA ASP A 199 -21.57 -7.75 -1.19
C ASP A 199 -22.16 -6.36 -1.47
N ASP A 200 -23.14 -5.92 -0.68
CA ASP A 200 -23.85 -4.65 -0.79
C ASP A 200 -23.28 -3.53 0.08
N ASP A 201 -22.26 -3.81 0.90
CA ASP A 201 -21.69 -2.85 1.84
C ASP A 201 -20.14 -2.98 1.93
N ARG A 202 -19.49 -2.71 0.79
CA ARG A 202 -18.03 -2.69 0.61
C ARG A 202 -17.44 -1.31 0.86
N LEU A 203 -16.18 -1.24 1.32
CA LEU A 203 -15.44 0.02 1.43
C LEU A 203 -14.87 0.42 0.07
N ASP A 204 -15.25 1.60 -0.44
CA ASP A 204 -14.74 2.18 -1.69
C ASP A 204 -13.82 3.36 -1.37
N GLU A 205 -12.59 3.34 -1.90
CA GLU A 205 -11.55 4.34 -1.61
C GLU A 205 -10.76 4.71 -2.86
N ALA A 206 -10.14 5.88 -2.85
CA ALA A 206 -9.26 6.29 -3.96
C ALA A 206 -8.05 5.35 -4.13
N ALA A 207 -7.53 4.79 -3.02
CA ALA A 207 -6.40 3.86 -3.04
C ALA A 207 -6.80 2.42 -3.36
N PHE A 208 -8.06 2.03 -3.08
CA PHE A 208 -8.59 0.70 -3.35
C PHE A 208 -10.05 0.80 -3.82
N PRO A 209 -10.38 0.28 -5.01
CA PRO A 209 -11.77 0.11 -5.40
C PRO A 209 -12.54 -0.73 -4.38
N ALA A 210 -13.87 -0.63 -4.38
CA ALA A 210 -14.77 -1.44 -3.55
C ALA A 210 -14.48 -2.96 -3.56
N ARG A 211 -13.66 -3.45 -2.61
CA ARG A 211 -13.28 -4.87 -2.52
C ARG A 211 -14.19 -5.65 -1.57
N LYS A 212 -14.47 -6.90 -1.93
CA LYS A 212 -15.13 -7.85 -1.01
C LYS A 212 -14.22 -8.29 0.13
N LYS A 213 -12.92 -8.46 -0.15
CA LYS A 213 -11.94 -8.85 0.86
C LYS A 213 -10.69 -7.99 0.78
N LEU A 214 -10.19 -7.58 1.94
CA LEU A 214 -8.93 -6.88 2.10
C LEU A 214 -8.04 -7.62 3.08
N VAL A 215 -6.74 -7.45 2.93
CA VAL A 215 -5.73 -8.03 3.79
C VAL A 215 -5.01 -6.92 4.55
N LEU A 216 -4.96 -7.06 5.87
CA LEU A 216 -4.11 -6.26 6.76
C LEU A 216 -2.88 -7.10 7.09
N THR A 217 -1.75 -6.84 6.44
CA THR A 217 -0.49 -7.51 6.74
C THR A 217 0.31 -6.72 7.77
N SER A 218 0.65 -7.39 8.86
CA SER A 218 1.50 -6.85 9.92
C SER A 218 2.89 -6.54 9.39
N THR A 219 3.43 -5.40 9.79
CA THR A 219 4.80 -4.98 9.46
C THR A 219 5.82 -5.45 10.51
N PHE A 220 5.46 -6.39 11.40
CA PHE A 220 6.30 -6.78 12.52
C PHE A 220 7.68 -7.33 12.11
N ASP A 221 7.78 -8.00 10.95
CA ASP A 221 9.05 -8.48 10.40
C ASP A 221 9.64 -7.55 9.33
N ASP A 222 9.09 -6.36 9.14
CA ASP A 222 9.62 -5.33 8.25
C ASP A 222 9.57 -3.93 8.90
N ASN A 223 10.63 -3.58 9.62
CA ASN A 223 10.72 -2.27 10.28
C ASN A 223 11.05 -1.11 9.32
N SER A 224 11.18 -1.38 8.02
CA SER A 224 11.14 -0.30 7.02
C SER A 224 9.71 0.12 6.72
N TYR A 225 8.74 -0.77 6.98
CA TYR A 225 7.33 -0.66 6.62
C TYR A 225 7.08 -0.55 5.11
N LEU A 226 8.10 -0.73 4.26
CA LEU A 226 8.04 -0.41 2.84
C LEU A 226 8.35 -1.59 1.91
N ARG A 227 9.03 -2.65 2.36
CA ARG A 227 9.53 -3.70 1.44
C ARG A 227 8.42 -4.40 0.71
N GLN A 228 7.41 -4.82 1.45
CA GLN A 228 6.31 -5.58 0.86
C GLN A 228 5.47 -4.68 -0.07
N ARG A 229 5.26 -3.40 0.29
CA ARG A 229 4.63 -2.41 -0.60
C ARG A 229 5.43 -2.21 -1.89
N LEU A 230 6.75 -2.04 -1.76
CA LEU A 230 7.67 -1.88 -2.89
C LEU A 230 7.64 -3.08 -3.83
N ALA A 231 7.56 -4.31 -3.31
CA ALA A 231 7.51 -5.52 -4.14
C ALA A 231 6.24 -5.56 -5.01
N PHE A 232 5.07 -5.31 -4.42
CA PHE A 232 3.81 -5.25 -5.18
C PHE A 232 3.79 -4.08 -6.17
N ALA A 233 4.28 -2.90 -5.77
CA ALA A 233 4.35 -1.76 -6.67
C ALA A 233 5.33 -1.98 -7.83
N THR A 234 6.46 -2.65 -7.59
CA THR A 234 7.41 -3.04 -8.64
C THR A 234 6.71 -3.88 -9.69
N TRP A 235 5.98 -4.94 -9.27
CA TRP A 235 5.17 -5.75 -10.18
C TRP A 235 4.17 -4.91 -10.98
N ASN A 236 3.40 -4.05 -10.29
CA ASN A 236 2.37 -3.22 -10.92
C ASN A 236 2.94 -2.22 -11.94
N GLN A 237 4.18 -1.75 -11.73
CA GLN A 237 4.86 -0.79 -12.61
C GLN A 237 5.54 -1.43 -13.82
N MET A 238 5.86 -2.74 -13.76
CA MET A 238 6.56 -3.43 -14.84
C MET A 238 5.73 -3.50 -16.12
N SER A 239 4.42 -3.73 -16.02
CA SER A 239 3.53 -3.79 -17.18
C SER A 239 2.10 -3.39 -16.85
N ALA A 240 1.47 -2.65 -17.75
CA ALA A 240 0.04 -2.33 -17.67
C ALA A 240 -0.87 -3.55 -17.94
N THR A 241 -0.32 -4.66 -18.43
CA THR A 241 -1.06 -5.91 -18.69
C THR A 241 -1.04 -6.88 -17.50
N HIS A 242 -0.20 -6.62 -16.50
CA HIS A 242 -0.17 -7.40 -15.27
C HIS A 242 -1.52 -7.33 -14.57
N LEU A 243 -1.83 -8.34 -13.77
CA LEU A 243 -2.91 -8.28 -12.80
C LEU A 243 -2.36 -7.58 -11.56
N PRO A 244 -2.70 -6.30 -11.31
CA PRO A 244 -2.11 -5.57 -10.22
C PRO A 244 -2.70 -5.99 -8.87
N ILE A 245 -1.89 -5.89 -7.83
CA ILE A 245 -2.34 -5.99 -6.43
C ILE A 245 -2.38 -4.58 -5.85
N GLY A 246 -3.56 -4.09 -5.49
CA GLY A 246 -3.72 -2.82 -4.79
C GLY A 246 -3.01 -2.89 -3.43
N VAL A 247 -2.25 -1.83 -3.09
CA VAL A 247 -1.51 -1.74 -1.82
C VAL A 247 -1.45 -0.31 -1.28
N ASP A 248 -1.58 -0.18 0.04
CA ASP A 248 -1.45 1.08 0.79
C ASP A 248 -1.22 0.81 2.29
N HIS A 249 -1.28 1.83 3.14
CA HIS A 249 -1.14 1.71 4.58
C HIS A 249 -2.36 2.19 5.36
N ALA A 250 -2.58 1.58 6.52
CA ALA A 250 -3.55 2.03 7.51
C ALA A 250 -3.02 1.84 8.92
N VAL A 251 -3.52 2.65 9.86
CA VAL A 251 -3.35 2.41 11.28
C VAL A 251 -4.48 1.51 11.76
N VAL A 252 -4.18 0.50 12.56
CA VAL A 252 -5.16 -0.50 13.00
C VAL A 252 -5.29 -0.48 14.52
N TYR A 253 -6.54 -0.51 14.98
CA TYR A 253 -6.92 -0.76 16.36
C TYR A 253 -7.80 -2.02 16.40
N ALA A 254 -7.67 -2.83 17.43
CA ALA A 254 -8.55 -3.96 17.69
C ALA A 254 -8.91 -4.02 19.17
N ASP A 255 -10.19 -4.22 19.49
CA ASP A 255 -10.69 -4.25 20.87
C ASP A 255 -10.29 -3.00 21.68
N GLY A 256 -10.26 -1.83 21.03
CA GLY A 256 -9.83 -0.56 21.62
C GLY A 256 -8.32 -0.42 21.85
N VAL A 257 -7.50 -1.38 21.41
CA VAL A 257 -6.04 -1.38 21.56
C VAL A 257 -5.35 -0.97 20.26
N TYR A 258 -4.40 -0.04 20.35
CA TYR A 258 -3.52 0.33 19.24
C TYR A 258 -2.67 -0.87 18.81
N LEU A 259 -2.82 -1.30 17.55
CA LEU A 259 -1.95 -2.31 16.94
C LEU A 259 -0.88 -1.70 16.03
N GLY A 260 -1.09 -0.48 15.56
CA GLY A 260 -0.13 0.28 14.75
C GLY A 260 -0.30 0.18 13.24
N LEU A 261 0.78 0.36 12.51
CA LEU A 261 0.82 0.49 11.06
C LEU A 261 0.75 -0.88 10.37
N TYR A 262 -0.12 -1.00 9.37
CA TYR A 262 -0.29 -2.21 8.57
C TYR A 262 -0.22 -1.88 7.08
N LEU A 263 0.29 -2.85 6.31
CA LEU A 263 0.07 -2.86 4.87
C LEU A 263 -1.37 -3.34 4.60
N VAL A 264 -2.16 -2.53 3.92
CA VAL A 264 -3.44 -2.91 3.36
C VAL A 264 -3.21 -3.41 1.94
N SER A 265 -3.74 -4.57 1.57
CA SER A 265 -3.66 -5.09 0.20
C SER A 265 -4.95 -5.73 -0.26
N ASP A 266 -5.11 -5.83 -1.59
CA ASP A 266 -6.11 -6.72 -2.19
C ASP A 266 -5.91 -8.15 -1.67
N HIS A 267 -7.01 -8.88 -1.48
CA HIS A 267 -6.98 -10.31 -1.23
C HIS A 267 -7.03 -11.04 -2.57
N VAL A 268 -6.06 -11.92 -2.84
CA VAL A 268 -6.05 -12.70 -4.08
C VAL A 268 -7.06 -13.85 -3.98
N ASP A 269 -8.21 -13.66 -4.63
CA ASP A 269 -9.30 -14.63 -4.76
C ASP A 269 -10.03 -14.47 -6.10
N ASP A 270 -11.14 -15.20 -6.27
CA ASP A 270 -12.02 -15.14 -7.43
C ASP A 270 -12.68 -13.77 -7.63
N ASP A 271 -13.06 -13.09 -6.54
CA ASP A 271 -13.59 -11.73 -6.62
C ASP A 271 -12.56 -10.76 -7.25
N LEU A 272 -11.28 -10.86 -6.85
CA LEU A 272 -10.21 -10.06 -7.48
C LEU A 272 -10.03 -10.39 -8.97
N MET A 273 -10.21 -11.66 -9.37
CA MET A 273 -10.13 -12.04 -10.78
C MET A 273 -11.26 -11.39 -11.60
N VAL A 274 -12.48 -11.38 -11.06
CA VAL A 274 -13.63 -10.69 -11.66
C VAL A 274 -13.39 -9.19 -11.77
N ASP A 275 -12.83 -8.58 -10.73
CA ASP A 275 -12.49 -7.15 -10.74
C ASP A 275 -11.45 -6.80 -11.83
N HIS A 276 -10.59 -7.75 -12.22
CA HIS A 276 -9.67 -7.63 -13.35
C HIS A 276 -10.27 -8.04 -14.70
N GLY A 277 -11.59 -8.27 -14.75
CA GLY A 277 -12.31 -8.66 -15.97
C GLY A 277 -12.09 -10.12 -16.39
N LEU A 278 -11.62 -10.98 -15.49
CA LEU A 278 -11.45 -12.40 -15.72
C LEU A 278 -12.68 -13.20 -15.25
N ALA A 279 -12.78 -14.45 -15.66
CA ALA A 279 -13.92 -15.30 -15.33
C ALA A 279 -13.90 -15.72 -13.85
N ALA A 280 -15.02 -15.50 -13.15
CA ALA A 280 -15.22 -16.01 -11.78
C ALA A 280 -15.08 -17.54 -11.67
N THR A 281 -15.28 -18.25 -12.79
CA THR A 281 -15.19 -19.71 -12.88
C THR A 281 -13.78 -20.22 -13.13
N GLY A 282 -12.81 -19.34 -13.37
CA GLY A 282 -11.42 -19.74 -13.57
C GLY A 282 -10.83 -20.40 -12.33
N ASN A 283 -9.90 -21.32 -12.54
CA ASN A 283 -9.18 -21.97 -11.46
C ASN A 283 -8.10 -21.03 -10.91
N LEU A 284 -8.02 -20.95 -9.58
CA LEU A 284 -6.99 -20.18 -8.88
C LEU A 284 -6.22 -21.10 -7.95
N TYR A 285 -4.90 -21.12 -8.07
CA TYR A 285 -4.01 -21.97 -7.29
C TYR A 285 -2.98 -21.11 -6.55
N LYS A 286 -2.77 -21.36 -5.26
CA LYS A 286 -1.70 -20.76 -4.47
C LYS A 286 -0.54 -21.73 -4.36
N ALA A 287 0.65 -21.31 -4.78
CA ALA A 287 1.90 -22.01 -4.47
C ALA A 287 2.27 -21.72 -2.99
N TYR A 288 2.22 -22.74 -2.13
CA TYR A 288 2.42 -22.56 -0.68
C TYR A 288 3.71 -23.15 -0.13
N ASN A 289 4.38 -24.04 -0.87
CA ASN A 289 5.71 -24.56 -0.57
C ASN A 289 6.51 -24.77 -1.88
N HIS A 290 7.79 -25.11 -1.78
CA HIS A 290 8.69 -25.24 -2.94
C HIS A 290 8.46 -26.48 -3.83
N ASP A 291 7.48 -27.32 -3.52
CA ASP A 291 7.07 -28.38 -4.46
C ASP A 291 6.29 -27.78 -5.63
N ALA A 292 5.80 -26.53 -5.53
CA ALA A 292 5.22 -25.76 -6.62
C ALA A 292 6.27 -25.24 -7.64
N ASN A 293 7.10 -26.15 -8.13
CA ASN A 293 8.30 -25.90 -8.92
C ASN A 293 8.17 -26.24 -10.42
N PHE A 294 6.98 -26.68 -10.86
CA PHE A 294 6.71 -27.17 -12.22
C PHE A 294 7.60 -28.34 -12.69
N ARG A 295 8.09 -29.16 -11.75
CA ARG A 295 8.86 -30.39 -12.01
C ARG A 295 8.03 -31.63 -11.67
N ARG A 296 8.48 -32.79 -12.18
CA ARG A 296 8.02 -34.12 -11.73
C ARG A 296 8.48 -34.45 -10.31
N ASP A 297 9.55 -33.81 -9.86
CA ASP A 297 10.21 -34.06 -8.58
C ASP A 297 9.87 -32.95 -7.58
N ASN A 298 9.78 -33.28 -6.30
CA ASN A 298 9.56 -32.35 -5.20
C ASN A 298 10.85 -31.55 -4.91
N ASN A 299 10.80 -30.63 -3.93
CA ASN A 299 11.96 -29.81 -3.60
C ASN A 299 13.15 -30.59 -3.01
N ASP A 300 12.91 -31.79 -2.48
CA ASP A 300 13.94 -32.68 -1.94
C ASP A 300 14.56 -33.59 -3.01
N GLY A 301 14.03 -33.57 -4.25
CA GLY A 301 14.50 -34.35 -5.39
C GLY A 301 13.84 -35.72 -5.55
N ASP A 302 12.83 -36.04 -4.74
CA ASP A 302 12.02 -37.25 -4.87
C ASP A 302 10.87 -37.05 -5.86
N GLY A 303 10.42 -38.11 -6.53
CA GLY A 303 9.24 -38.02 -7.39
C GLY A 303 7.99 -37.60 -6.60
N LYS A 304 7.24 -36.62 -7.13
CA LYS A 304 5.99 -36.15 -6.51
C LYS A 304 4.94 -37.23 -6.45
N ALA A 305 4.12 -37.21 -5.40
CA ALA A 305 2.96 -38.10 -5.30
C ALA A 305 1.87 -37.68 -6.29
N THR A 306 1.68 -36.37 -6.45
CA THR A 306 0.83 -35.76 -7.48
C THR A 306 1.54 -34.56 -8.10
N LEU A 307 1.26 -34.23 -9.36
CA LEU A 307 1.88 -33.05 -9.97
C LEU A 307 1.38 -31.73 -9.37
N ALA A 308 0.26 -31.78 -8.64
CA ALA A 308 -0.29 -30.67 -7.88
C ALA A 308 0.39 -30.46 -6.50
N ASP A 309 1.33 -31.31 -6.10
CA ASP A 309 2.05 -31.15 -4.82
C ASP A 309 2.68 -29.74 -4.75
N GLY A 310 2.46 -29.08 -3.61
CA GLY A 310 2.88 -27.69 -3.34
C GLY A 310 1.91 -26.59 -3.72
N TYR A 311 0.79 -26.95 -4.37
CA TYR A 311 -0.29 -26.01 -4.69
C TYR A 311 -1.53 -26.27 -3.84
N GLU A 312 -2.24 -25.18 -3.51
CA GLU A 312 -3.55 -25.22 -2.89
C GLU A 312 -4.55 -24.56 -3.84
N LYS A 313 -5.63 -25.26 -4.20
CA LYS A 313 -6.70 -24.68 -5.02
C LYS A 313 -7.59 -23.77 -4.16
N LYS A 314 -7.72 -22.53 -4.60
CA LYS A 314 -8.42 -21.44 -3.89
C LYS A 314 -9.78 -21.10 -4.50
N ALA A 315 -9.94 -21.30 -5.80
CA ALA A 315 -11.20 -21.07 -6.50
C ALA A 315 -11.29 -21.92 -7.78
N GLY A 316 -12.47 -21.92 -8.39
CA GLY A 316 -12.79 -22.63 -9.62
C GLY A 316 -13.27 -24.07 -9.39
N LEU A 317 -13.84 -24.65 -10.44
CA LEU A 317 -14.42 -26.00 -10.41
C LEU A 317 -13.57 -26.99 -11.23
N PRO A 318 -13.56 -28.29 -10.88
CA PRO A 318 -14.19 -28.90 -9.70
C PRO A 318 -13.55 -28.46 -8.38
N ASP A 319 -14.33 -28.52 -7.29
CA ASP A 319 -13.87 -28.19 -5.94
C ASP A 319 -12.70 -29.07 -5.49
N PRO A 320 -11.82 -28.58 -4.59
CA PRO A 320 -10.78 -29.40 -3.98
C PRO A 320 -11.33 -30.72 -3.42
N GLY A 321 -10.67 -31.84 -3.75
CA GLY A 321 -11.09 -33.19 -3.35
C GLY A 321 -12.05 -33.89 -4.31
N GLN A 322 -12.59 -33.19 -5.32
CA GLN A 322 -13.36 -33.81 -6.41
C GLN A 322 -12.43 -34.35 -7.51
N PRO A 323 -12.85 -35.39 -8.26
CA PRO A 323 -12.10 -35.88 -9.41
C PRO A 323 -11.82 -34.77 -10.43
N GLY A 324 -10.55 -34.64 -10.83
CA GLY A 324 -10.12 -33.64 -11.81
C GLY A 324 -9.98 -32.20 -11.26
N ALA A 325 -10.07 -32.00 -9.94
CA ALA A 325 -9.94 -30.67 -9.32
C ALA A 325 -8.64 -29.94 -9.70
N PHE A 326 -7.55 -30.67 -9.98
CA PHE A 326 -6.25 -30.11 -10.36
C PHE A 326 -5.82 -30.48 -11.79
N ALA A 327 -6.71 -31.05 -12.60
CA ALA A 327 -6.31 -31.67 -13.88
C ALA A 327 -5.62 -30.69 -14.85
N ASP A 328 -6.04 -29.42 -14.88
CA ASP A 328 -5.41 -28.40 -15.71
C ASP A 328 -4.02 -27.98 -15.17
N LEU A 329 -3.87 -27.86 -13.85
CA LEU A 329 -2.58 -27.61 -13.22
C LEU A 329 -1.61 -28.78 -13.45
N GLU A 330 -2.08 -30.02 -13.30
CA GLU A 330 -1.26 -31.21 -13.53
C GLU A 330 -0.84 -31.31 -15.00
N ASP A 331 -1.72 -30.95 -15.95
CA ASP A 331 -1.36 -30.83 -17.38
C ASP A 331 -0.28 -29.76 -17.61
N LEU A 332 -0.42 -28.58 -16.98
CA LEU A 332 0.60 -27.54 -17.04
C LEU A 332 1.94 -28.05 -16.52
N VAL A 333 1.97 -28.65 -15.32
CA VAL A 333 3.21 -29.14 -14.70
C VAL A 333 3.83 -30.26 -15.53
N ALA A 334 3.03 -31.19 -16.06
CA ALA A 334 3.51 -32.25 -16.95
C ALA A 334 4.16 -31.67 -18.21
N TRP A 335 3.50 -30.73 -18.87
CA TRP A 335 4.02 -30.07 -20.07
C TRP A 335 5.32 -29.31 -19.78
N VAL A 336 5.36 -28.48 -18.73
CA VAL A 336 6.58 -27.74 -18.36
C VAL A 336 7.72 -28.69 -18.03
N ALA A 337 7.45 -29.78 -17.31
CA ALA A 337 8.49 -30.71 -16.90
C ALA A 337 9.06 -31.55 -18.07
N ASP A 338 8.22 -31.90 -19.04
CA ASP A 338 8.59 -32.85 -20.10
C ASP A 338 9.01 -32.18 -21.41
N ALA A 339 8.64 -30.92 -21.64
CA ALA A 339 9.01 -30.20 -22.86
C ALA A 339 10.53 -30.02 -22.97
N ASP A 340 11.07 -30.19 -24.19
CA ASP A 340 12.41 -29.68 -24.50
C ASP A 340 12.32 -28.19 -24.89
N THR A 341 13.48 -27.54 -25.10
CA THR A 341 13.52 -26.10 -25.44
C THR A 341 12.68 -25.76 -26.67
N ALA A 342 12.66 -26.63 -27.70
CA ALA A 342 11.91 -26.37 -28.92
C ALA A 342 10.39 -26.55 -28.72
N GLY A 343 9.99 -27.59 -27.99
CA GLY A 343 8.60 -27.85 -27.63
C GLY A 343 8.02 -26.78 -26.70
N PHE A 344 8.79 -26.34 -25.69
CA PHE A 344 8.38 -25.25 -24.82
C PHE A 344 8.17 -23.97 -25.63
N ARG A 345 9.12 -23.60 -26.48
CA ARG A 345 9.02 -22.42 -27.35
C ARG A 345 7.80 -22.47 -28.28
N ALA A 346 7.45 -23.65 -28.79
CA ALA A 346 6.33 -23.81 -29.72
C ALA A 346 4.96 -23.60 -29.05
N GLU A 347 4.83 -23.88 -27.75
CA GLU A 347 3.53 -23.88 -27.04
C GLU A 347 3.42 -22.81 -25.94
N VAL A 348 4.51 -22.17 -25.54
CA VAL A 348 4.49 -21.25 -24.37
C VAL A 348 3.51 -20.09 -24.56
N ASP A 349 3.43 -19.49 -25.75
CA ASP A 349 2.54 -18.35 -26.01
C ASP A 349 1.06 -18.75 -26.17
N THR A 350 0.77 -20.05 -26.33
CA THR A 350 -0.62 -20.56 -26.35
C THR A 350 -1.08 -21.01 -24.97
N ARG A 351 -0.15 -21.42 -24.10
CA ARG A 351 -0.46 -21.89 -22.74
C ARG A 351 -0.32 -20.81 -21.68
N LEU A 352 0.69 -19.96 -21.74
CA LEU A 352 1.02 -18.96 -20.73
C LEU A 352 0.83 -17.54 -21.26
N GLU A 353 0.38 -16.61 -20.41
CA GLU A 353 0.75 -15.21 -20.60
C GLU A 353 2.24 -15.08 -20.31
N ARG A 354 3.06 -15.37 -21.32
CA ARG A 354 4.52 -15.51 -21.16
C ARG A 354 5.15 -14.26 -20.55
N ALA A 355 4.60 -13.09 -20.81
CA ALA A 355 5.06 -11.84 -20.20
C ALA A 355 4.97 -11.89 -18.67
N ASP A 356 3.88 -12.39 -18.10
CA ASP A 356 3.72 -12.49 -16.64
C ASP A 356 4.80 -13.41 -16.02
N PHE A 357 5.10 -14.54 -16.66
CA PHE A 357 6.08 -15.51 -16.14
C PHE A 357 7.54 -15.05 -16.36
N ALA A 358 7.82 -14.36 -17.45
CA ALA A 358 9.10 -13.71 -17.68
C ALA A 358 9.33 -12.60 -16.64
N ASP A 359 8.32 -11.77 -16.40
CA ASP A 359 8.39 -10.70 -15.40
C ASP A 359 8.36 -11.25 -13.97
N TRP A 360 7.78 -12.42 -13.70
CA TRP A 360 7.95 -13.10 -12.41
C TRP A 360 9.43 -13.36 -12.12
N TRP A 361 10.17 -13.92 -13.09
CA TRP A 361 11.63 -14.12 -12.94
C TRP A 361 12.37 -12.80 -12.77
N VAL A 362 12.04 -11.77 -13.56
CA VAL A 362 12.66 -10.44 -13.46
C VAL A 362 12.38 -9.82 -12.09
N LEU A 363 11.15 -9.90 -11.59
CA LEU A 363 10.74 -9.37 -10.30
C LEU A 363 11.55 -10.00 -9.17
N VAL A 364 11.51 -11.33 -9.05
CA VAL A 364 12.21 -12.03 -7.95
C VAL A 364 13.72 -11.83 -8.04
N THR A 365 14.25 -11.69 -9.26
CA THR A 365 15.64 -11.27 -9.47
C THR A 365 15.86 -9.86 -8.92
N LEU A 366 15.15 -8.84 -9.38
CA LEU A 366 15.41 -7.45 -8.98
C LEU A 366 15.26 -7.24 -7.47
N ILE A 367 14.22 -7.78 -6.85
CA ILE A 367 13.94 -7.56 -5.43
C ILE A 367 14.65 -8.56 -4.50
N ALA A 368 15.43 -9.48 -5.07
CA ALA A 368 16.03 -10.62 -4.37
C ALA A 368 15.02 -11.50 -3.61
N GLY A 369 13.84 -11.70 -4.21
CA GLY A 369 12.69 -12.43 -3.67
C GLY A 369 12.76 -13.94 -3.89
N ASP A 370 13.88 -14.55 -3.49
CA ASP A 370 14.18 -15.98 -3.70
C ASP A 370 13.07 -16.92 -3.22
N ASP A 371 12.42 -16.57 -2.11
CA ASP A 371 11.31 -17.36 -1.56
C ASP A 371 10.12 -17.47 -2.52
N SER A 372 9.88 -16.45 -3.35
CA SER A 372 8.79 -16.41 -4.32
C SER A 372 9.06 -17.22 -5.60
N ALA A 373 10.27 -17.75 -5.80
CA ALA A 373 10.60 -18.47 -7.03
C ALA A 373 9.84 -19.81 -7.17
N GLY A 374 9.50 -20.46 -6.06
CA GLY A 374 8.78 -21.74 -6.03
C GLY A 374 7.61 -21.79 -5.04
N LYS A 375 7.27 -20.68 -4.40
CA LYS A 375 6.06 -20.50 -3.56
C LYS A 375 5.68 -19.03 -3.57
N ASN A 376 4.78 -18.59 -2.69
CA ASN A 376 4.39 -17.16 -2.58
C ASN A 376 3.95 -16.58 -3.94
N ALA A 377 3.11 -17.33 -4.64
CA ALA A 377 2.60 -17.01 -5.96
C ALA A 377 1.17 -17.53 -6.10
N TYR A 378 0.36 -16.84 -6.89
CA TYR A 378 -0.90 -17.38 -7.38
C TYR A 378 -0.84 -17.61 -8.89
N LEU A 379 -1.48 -18.68 -9.34
CA LEU A 379 -1.67 -19.01 -10.73
C LEU A 379 -3.17 -19.02 -11.03
N TYR A 380 -3.58 -18.27 -12.04
CA TYR A 380 -4.95 -18.24 -12.52
C TYR A 380 -5.05 -18.86 -13.92
N HIS A 381 -6.08 -19.66 -14.16
CA HIS A 381 -6.36 -20.25 -15.46
C HIS A 381 -7.86 -20.38 -15.75
N ASP A 382 -8.31 -19.73 -16.82
CA ASP A 382 -9.66 -19.90 -17.36
C ASP A 382 -9.69 -21.04 -18.38
N ALA A 383 -9.63 -22.29 -17.88
CA ALA A 383 -9.64 -23.47 -18.72
C ALA A 383 -10.88 -23.55 -19.63
N ALA A 384 -12.04 -23.10 -19.14
CA ALA A 384 -13.30 -23.16 -19.87
C ALA A 384 -13.39 -22.13 -21.00
N GLY A 385 -12.77 -20.95 -20.82
CA GLY A 385 -12.66 -19.90 -21.82
C GLY A 385 -11.50 -20.08 -22.82
N GLY A 386 -10.66 -21.11 -22.64
CA GLY A 386 -9.40 -21.26 -23.39
C GLY A 386 -8.38 -20.17 -23.06
N GLY A 387 -8.44 -19.63 -21.85
CA GLY A 387 -7.55 -18.59 -21.37
C GLY A 387 -6.14 -19.11 -21.11
N ARG A 388 -5.15 -18.22 -21.20
CA ARG A 388 -3.77 -18.54 -20.84
C ARG A 388 -3.58 -18.47 -19.33
N TRP A 389 -2.63 -19.24 -18.81
CA TRP A 389 -2.19 -19.13 -17.43
C TRP A 389 -1.65 -17.73 -17.14
N ARG A 390 -2.01 -17.18 -15.99
CA ARG A 390 -1.57 -15.87 -15.48
C ARG A 390 -0.86 -16.07 -14.14
N TYR A 391 0.12 -15.22 -13.84
CA TYR A 391 0.79 -15.19 -12.54
C TYR A 391 0.37 -13.95 -11.75
N LEU A 392 0.21 -14.09 -10.43
CA LEU A 392 0.09 -12.97 -9.50
C LEU A 392 1.09 -13.11 -8.34
N PRO A 393 1.76 -12.01 -7.97
CA PRO A 393 2.72 -11.99 -6.86
C PRO A 393 2.00 -12.13 -5.51
N TRP A 394 2.64 -12.79 -4.55
CA TRP A 394 2.20 -12.77 -3.15
C TRP A 394 3.36 -12.81 -2.17
N ASP A 395 3.15 -12.33 -0.94
CA ASP A 395 4.03 -12.55 0.23
C ASP A 395 5.53 -12.25 0.04
N PHE A 396 5.89 -10.96 0.08
CA PHE A 396 7.25 -10.44 -0.14
C PHE A 396 7.91 -9.81 1.11
N ASN A 397 7.67 -10.34 2.30
CA ASN A 397 8.48 -9.95 3.47
C ASN A 397 9.97 -10.34 3.31
N HIS A 398 10.25 -11.40 2.55
CA HIS A 398 11.59 -11.73 2.04
C HIS A 398 11.85 -10.99 0.72
N SER A 399 12.32 -9.75 0.81
CA SER A 399 12.74 -8.95 -0.34
C SER A 399 13.62 -7.77 0.09
N PHE A 400 14.20 -7.05 -0.86
CA PHE A 400 14.92 -5.78 -0.65
C PHE A 400 15.94 -5.83 0.50
N GLY A 401 16.87 -6.79 0.40
CA GLY A 401 17.97 -6.97 1.34
C GLY A 401 17.58 -7.67 2.63
N GLN A 402 16.41 -8.29 2.70
CA GLN A 402 15.95 -8.97 3.89
C GLN A 402 15.41 -10.38 3.58
N THR A 403 15.77 -11.37 4.41
CA THR A 403 15.14 -12.70 4.40
C THR A 403 13.86 -12.74 5.22
N TRP A 404 13.08 -13.81 5.10
CA TRP A 404 11.86 -14.01 5.92
C TRP A 404 12.13 -14.09 7.45
N GLU A 405 13.38 -14.33 7.86
CA GLU A 405 13.83 -14.27 9.27
C GLU A 405 14.45 -12.92 9.62
N THR A 406 14.23 -11.90 8.80
CA THR A 406 14.78 -10.56 8.89
C THR A 406 16.27 -10.42 8.59
N GLN A 407 17.01 -11.50 8.31
CA GLN A 407 18.46 -11.46 8.09
C GLN A 407 18.83 -10.60 6.88
N ARG A 408 19.98 -9.93 6.92
CA ARG A 408 20.46 -9.09 5.81
C ARG A 408 20.89 -9.96 4.64
N GLN A 409 20.50 -9.54 3.45
CA GLN A 409 20.90 -10.14 2.19
C GLN A 409 21.73 -9.13 1.39
N ALA A 410 22.86 -9.57 0.84
CA ALA A 410 23.72 -8.70 0.05
C ALA A 410 23.02 -8.26 -1.26
N ALA A 411 23.34 -7.08 -1.76
CA ALA A 411 22.74 -6.54 -2.98
C ALA A 411 23.16 -7.31 -4.24
N ASP A 412 24.29 -8.01 -4.20
CA ASP A 412 24.77 -8.89 -5.27
C ASP A 412 24.36 -10.37 -5.06
N ALA A 413 23.57 -10.66 -4.01
CA ALA A 413 23.10 -12.00 -3.75
C ALA A 413 22.32 -12.54 -4.97
N GLN A 414 22.65 -13.78 -5.33
CA GLN A 414 21.95 -14.55 -6.35
C GLN A 414 20.99 -15.51 -5.64
N GLY A 415 19.75 -15.60 -6.14
CA GLY A 415 18.78 -16.57 -5.65
C GLY A 415 18.93 -17.90 -6.38
N SER A 416 18.36 -18.96 -5.82
CA SER A 416 18.36 -20.30 -6.43
C SER A 416 17.18 -20.45 -7.40
N TYR A 417 17.00 -19.46 -8.30
CA TYR A 417 15.78 -19.31 -9.09
C TYR A 417 15.55 -20.48 -10.05
N ARG A 418 16.58 -20.93 -10.80
CA ARG A 418 16.45 -22.10 -11.68
C ARG A 418 16.15 -23.38 -10.92
N GLN A 419 16.75 -23.56 -9.76
CA GLN A 419 16.54 -24.76 -8.94
C GLN A 419 15.07 -24.85 -8.51
N ARG A 420 14.47 -23.70 -8.17
CA ARG A 420 13.11 -23.61 -7.63
C ARG A 420 12.00 -23.65 -8.68
N ASN A 421 12.28 -23.42 -9.97
CA ASN A 421 11.23 -23.27 -10.97
C ASN A 421 11.65 -23.71 -12.38
N GLN A 422 10.97 -24.72 -12.93
CA GLN A 422 11.27 -25.26 -14.25
C GLN A 422 10.89 -24.32 -15.40
N ILE A 423 9.92 -23.41 -15.22
CA ILE A 423 9.62 -22.37 -16.23
C ILE A 423 10.82 -21.45 -16.38
N PHE A 424 11.47 -21.07 -15.27
CA PHE A 424 12.66 -20.22 -15.30
C PHE A 424 13.82 -20.92 -16.01
N VAL A 425 13.98 -22.23 -15.83
CA VAL A 425 14.96 -23.02 -16.59
C VAL A 425 14.72 -22.88 -18.09
N HIS A 426 13.49 -23.07 -18.56
CA HIS A 426 13.17 -22.96 -19.99
C HIS A 426 13.43 -21.57 -20.56
N LEU A 427 12.99 -20.53 -19.85
CA LEU A 427 13.21 -19.14 -20.26
C LEU A 427 14.69 -18.80 -20.30
N LEU A 428 15.46 -19.30 -19.33
CA LEU A 428 16.89 -19.03 -19.27
C LEU A 428 17.69 -19.87 -20.24
N ASP A 429 17.33 -21.12 -20.54
CA ASP A 429 18.10 -21.98 -21.46
C ASP A 429 17.92 -21.62 -22.93
N ASP A 430 16.79 -21.02 -23.29
CA ASP A 430 16.56 -20.49 -24.61
C ASP A 430 17.38 -19.20 -24.85
N PRO A 431 18.30 -19.14 -25.83
CA PRO A 431 19.08 -17.94 -26.08
C PRO A 431 18.24 -16.72 -26.47
N GLY A 432 17.07 -16.93 -27.10
CA GLY A 432 16.15 -15.87 -27.47
C GLY A 432 15.48 -15.26 -26.24
N TYR A 433 14.85 -16.10 -25.41
CA TYR A 433 14.20 -15.63 -24.18
C TYR A 433 15.20 -15.07 -23.17
N ARG A 434 16.40 -15.65 -23.06
CA ARG A 434 17.48 -15.09 -22.24
C ARG A 434 17.87 -13.67 -22.68
N GLN A 435 17.91 -13.41 -23.99
CA GLN A 435 18.16 -12.06 -24.48
C GLN A 435 16.96 -11.13 -24.19
N GLU A 436 15.73 -11.62 -24.38
CA GLU A 436 14.52 -10.86 -24.02
C GLU A 436 14.50 -10.46 -22.53
N LEU A 437 14.89 -11.36 -21.62
CA LEU A 437 15.00 -11.06 -20.18
C LEU A 437 16.07 -10.01 -19.88
N ARG A 438 17.23 -10.06 -20.56
CA ARG A 438 18.29 -9.03 -20.42
C ARG A 438 17.78 -7.67 -20.88
N ASP A 439 17.16 -7.63 -22.06
CA ASP A 439 16.60 -6.40 -22.62
C ASP A 439 15.47 -5.87 -21.74
N ARG A 440 14.65 -6.76 -21.17
CA ARG A 440 13.58 -6.43 -20.23
C ARG A 440 14.11 -5.76 -18.97
N ILE A 441 15.12 -6.34 -18.31
CA ILE A 441 15.77 -5.73 -17.14
C ILE A 441 16.33 -4.35 -17.51
N ALA A 442 17.08 -4.24 -18.61
CA ALA A 442 17.66 -2.97 -19.05
C ALA A 442 16.59 -1.90 -19.30
N ALA A 443 15.50 -2.25 -19.97
CA ALA A 443 14.39 -1.34 -20.25
C ALA A 443 13.67 -0.88 -18.97
N LEU A 444 13.46 -1.77 -18.01
CA LEU A 444 12.84 -1.44 -16.73
C LEU A 444 13.74 -0.49 -15.92
N LEU A 445 15.04 -0.79 -15.80
CA LEU A 445 16.02 0.03 -15.08
C LEU A 445 16.26 1.40 -15.75
N ALA A 446 16.03 1.52 -17.06
CA ALA A 446 16.12 2.80 -17.78
C ALA A 446 14.80 3.59 -17.79
N GLY A 447 13.69 2.99 -17.34
CA GLY A 447 12.35 3.55 -17.47
C GLY A 447 11.57 3.48 -16.15
N PRO A 448 10.50 2.68 -16.07
CA PRO A 448 9.56 2.71 -14.95
C PRO A 448 10.21 2.35 -13.60
N LEU A 449 11.27 1.54 -13.61
CA LEU A 449 12.03 1.15 -12.43
C LEU A 449 13.41 1.82 -12.39
N ALA A 450 13.60 3.02 -12.96
CA ALA A 450 14.86 3.74 -12.77
C ALA A 450 15.14 3.97 -11.28
N ALA A 451 16.41 3.90 -10.86
CA ALA A 451 16.78 4.02 -9.44
C ALA A 451 16.23 5.31 -8.81
N SER A 452 16.30 6.44 -9.51
CA SER A 452 15.71 7.70 -9.07
C SER A 452 14.20 7.64 -8.88
N THR A 453 13.49 6.86 -9.71
CA THR A 453 12.03 6.68 -9.62
C THR A 453 11.69 5.85 -8.37
N VAL A 454 12.40 4.74 -8.16
CA VAL A 454 12.19 3.88 -6.98
C VAL A 454 12.54 4.63 -5.70
N GLN A 455 13.65 5.38 -5.67
CA GLN A 455 14.03 6.20 -4.51
C GLN A 455 13.01 7.31 -4.23
N ALA A 456 12.56 8.04 -5.25
CA ALA A 456 11.53 9.06 -5.08
C ALA A 456 10.21 8.47 -4.54
N GLN A 457 9.88 7.24 -4.93
CA GLN A 457 8.72 6.53 -4.40
C GLN A 457 8.90 6.14 -2.92
N VAL A 458 10.09 5.65 -2.54
CA VAL A 458 10.45 5.42 -1.13
C VAL A 458 10.33 6.71 -0.33
N ASP A 459 10.85 7.83 -0.83
CA ASP A 459 10.77 9.14 -0.17
C ASP A 459 9.32 9.60 0.03
N ALA A 460 8.50 9.52 -1.02
CA ALA A 460 7.11 9.95 -0.98
C ALA A 460 6.27 9.12 0.01
N TRP A 461 6.45 7.79 0.00
CA TRP A 461 5.74 6.92 0.94
C TRP A 461 6.24 7.09 2.36
N TRP A 462 7.56 7.19 2.57
CA TRP A 462 8.12 7.45 3.89
C TRP A 462 7.57 8.75 4.48
N ALA A 463 7.53 9.84 3.69
CA ALA A 463 6.96 11.11 4.14
C ALA A 463 5.48 11.00 4.56
N THR A 464 4.74 10.04 4.01
CA THR A 464 3.34 9.78 4.38
C THR A 464 3.21 8.93 5.64
N ILE A 465 4.07 7.91 5.81
CA ILE A 465 3.95 6.93 6.90
C ILE A 465 4.83 7.22 8.12
N GLU A 466 5.81 8.13 8.01
CA GLU A 466 6.85 8.34 9.01
C GLU A 466 6.29 8.52 10.44
N PRO A 467 5.30 9.38 10.70
CA PRO A 467 4.77 9.55 12.06
C PRO A 467 4.20 8.24 12.62
N SER A 468 3.42 7.51 11.83
CA SER A 468 2.81 6.24 12.21
C SER A 468 3.83 5.11 12.32
N ALA A 469 4.86 5.09 11.49
CA ALA A 469 5.98 4.14 11.56
C ALA A 469 6.80 4.33 12.85
N ARG A 470 7.01 5.59 13.27
CA ARG A 470 7.67 5.90 14.55
C ARG A 470 6.81 5.47 15.74
N ARG A 471 5.48 5.70 15.69
CA ARG A 471 4.54 5.23 16.72
C ARG A 471 4.49 3.70 16.80
N ASP A 472 4.43 3.01 15.66
CA ASP A 472 4.52 1.55 15.60
C ASP A 472 5.79 1.03 16.24
N TRP A 473 6.93 1.65 15.94
CA TRP A 473 8.21 1.31 16.54
C TRP A 473 8.21 1.48 18.06
N ARG A 474 7.61 2.55 18.60
CA ARG A 474 7.45 2.71 20.06
C ARG A 474 6.66 1.56 20.68
N ALA A 475 5.60 1.10 20.01
CA ALA A 475 4.78 -0.01 20.48
C ALA A 475 5.51 -1.37 20.41
N TRP A 476 6.24 -1.64 19.33
CA TRP A 476 6.67 -3.00 19.00
C TRP A 476 8.18 -3.25 19.04
N ALA A 477 9.04 -2.23 19.12
CA ALA A 477 10.50 -2.41 19.06
C ALA A 477 11.04 -3.38 20.11
N GLY A 478 10.51 -3.35 21.34
CA GLY A 478 10.92 -4.27 22.41
C GLY A 478 10.63 -5.73 22.06
N ALA A 479 9.42 -6.00 21.59
CA ALA A 479 9.01 -7.34 21.16
C ALA A 479 9.76 -7.79 19.90
N TYR A 480 9.99 -6.88 18.94
CA TYR A 480 10.76 -7.16 17.73
C TYR A 480 12.20 -7.59 18.07
N ARG A 481 12.92 -6.81 18.89
CA ARG A 481 14.33 -7.07 19.23
C ARG A 481 14.53 -8.38 19.99
N THR A 482 13.50 -8.85 20.69
CA THR A 482 13.56 -10.07 21.51
C THR A 482 12.84 -11.25 20.87
N PHE A 483 12.33 -11.10 19.64
CA PHE A 483 11.56 -12.14 18.99
C PHE A 483 12.45 -13.38 18.70
N PRO A 484 12.07 -14.59 19.18
CA PRO A 484 12.98 -15.75 19.20
C PRO A 484 13.64 -16.11 17.88
N ARG A 485 12.97 -15.86 16.75
CA ARG A 485 13.47 -16.22 15.40
C ARG A 485 14.72 -15.44 14.99
N TRP A 486 14.88 -14.21 15.50
CA TRP A 486 16.01 -13.34 15.15
C TRP A 486 16.64 -12.62 16.34
N ALA A 487 16.28 -13.01 17.58
CA ALA A 487 16.81 -12.42 18.81
C ALA A 487 18.33 -12.54 18.95
N SER A 488 18.98 -13.47 18.23
CA SER A 488 20.44 -13.61 18.22
C SER A 488 21.16 -12.60 17.31
N ARG A 489 20.42 -11.81 16.52
CA ARG A 489 21.01 -10.82 15.61
C ARG A 489 21.59 -9.63 16.37
N THR A 490 22.73 -9.15 15.90
CA THR A 490 23.45 -7.99 16.47
C THR A 490 23.36 -6.74 15.59
N ASP A 491 22.70 -6.84 14.44
CA ASP A 491 22.64 -5.83 13.37
C ASP A 491 21.21 -5.27 13.17
N LEU A 492 20.35 -5.44 14.18
CA LEU A 492 19.02 -4.83 14.20
C LEU A 492 19.13 -3.31 14.39
N THR A 493 18.63 -2.57 13.42
CA THR A 493 18.54 -1.10 13.46
C THR A 493 17.18 -0.64 13.97
N ASP A 494 17.08 0.65 14.28
CA ASP A 494 15.80 1.34 14.40
C ASP A 494 15.25 1.71 13.01
N VAL A 495 14.13 2.43 13.00
CA VAL A 495 13.43 2.79 11.76
C VAL A 495 14.31 3.61 10.81
N ASP A 496 15.08 4.57 11.33
CA ASP A 496 15.94 5.42 10.51
C ASP A 496 17.10 4.61 9.90
N GLY A 497 17.73 3.72 10.70
CA GLY A 497 18.76 2.82 10.19
C GLY A 497 18.24 1.80 9.19
N GLU A 498 17.00 1.33 9.37
CA GLU A 498 16.36 0.37 8.47
C GLU A 498 16.00 1.00 7.11
N LEU A 499 15.48 2.24 7.13
CA LEU A 499 15.23 3.02 5.93
C LEU A 499 16.54 3.34 5.19
N ALA A 500 17.60 3.73 5.91
CA ALA A 500 18.91 3.97 5.31
C ALA A 500 19.48 2.71 4.66
N TYR A 501 19.33 1.55 5.32
CA TYR A 501 19.72 0.25 4.75
C TYR A 501 18.94 -0.05 3.47
N LEU A 502 17.62 0.09 3.49
CA LEU A 502 16.76 -0.17 2.32
C LEU A 502 17.18 0.67 1.11
N ARG A 503 17.41 1.98 1.30
CA ARG A 503 17.85 2.90 0.23
C ARG A 503 19.20 2.50 -0.35
N ALA A 504 20.18 2.27 0.52
CA ALA A 504 21.51 1.86 0.09
C ALA A 504 21.50 0.51 -0.64
N TRP A 505 20.65 -0.41 -0.17
CA TRP A 505 20.48 -1.71 -0.81
C TRP A 505 19.87 -1.58 -2.22
N ILE A 506 18.84 -0.75 -2.40
CA ILE A 506 18.21 -0.49 -3.70
C ILE A 506 19.25 0.07 -4.68
N ASP A 507 20.02 1.09 -4.29
CA ASP A 507 21.05 1.67 -5.16
C ASP A 507 22.10 0.63 -5.58
N ALA A 508 22.59 -0.14 -4.62
CA ALA A 508 23.58 -1.19 -4.89
C ALA A 508 23.00 -2.31 -5.78
N ARG A 509 21.75 -2.73 -5.54
CA ARG A 509 21.10 -3.80 -6.31
C ARG A 509 20.82 -3.36 -7.74
N TRP A 510 20.36 -2.12 -7.94
CA TRP A 510 20.10 -1.57 -9.27
C TRP A 510 21.40 -1.39 -10.06
N ALA A 511 22.47 -0.92 -9.40
CA ALA A 511 23.79 -0.84 -10.03
C ALA A 511 24.31 -2.22 -10.43
N HIS A 512 24.12 -3.23 -9.58
CA HIS A 512 24.48 -4.62 -9.89
C HIS A 512 23.66 -5.18 -11.06
N ALA A 513 22.33 -5.04 -11.03
CA ALA A 513 21.44 -5.54 -12.06
C ALA A 513 21.64 -4.86 -13.44
N ALA A 514 22.19 -3.64 -13.46
CA ALA A 514 22.50 -2.93 -14.70
C ALA A 514 23.73 -3.50 -15.44
N VAL A 515 24.64 -4.19 -14.73
CA VAL A 515 25.91 -4.70 -15.29
C VAL A 515 26.07 -6.21 -15.19
N SER A 516 25.23 -6.87 -14.40
CA SER A 516 25.22 -8.31 -14.17
C SER A 516 23.85 -8.88 -14.49
N PHE A 517 23.84 -9.96 -15.25
CA PHE A 517 22.66 -10.78 -15.44
C PHE A 517 22.91 -12.12 -14.71
N PRO A 518 21.96 -12.59 -13.88
CA PRO A 518 22.09 -13.89 -13.25
C PRO A 518 22.21 -15.00 -14.29
N ASP A 519 23.26 -15.80 -14.22
CA ASP A 519 23.37 -17.03 -15.03
C ASP A 519 22.65 -18.22 -14.35
N ASP A 520 22.21 -18.03 -13.10
CA ASP A 520 21.60 -18.97 -12.15
C ASP A 520 20.08 -19.09 -12.21
#